data_AF-A0A524E061-F1
#
_entry.id   AF-A0A524E061-F1
#
_cell.length_a   1.000
_cell.length_b   1.000
_cell.length_c   1.000
_cell.angle_alpha   90.00
_cell.angle_beta   90.00
_cell.angle_gamma   90.00
#
_symmetry.space_group_name_H-M   'P 1'
#
loop_
_entity.id
_entity.type
_entity.pdbx_description
1 polymer ?
#
loop_
_entity_poly.entity_id
_entity_poly.type
_entity_poly.pdbx_seq_one_letter_code
_entity_poly.pdbx_strand_id
1 'polypeptide(L)'
;MVKKLALFMFILMLAALTLSGCAQSDDEPTGTGETQVIAIAQLKQETNVFSPVKTTLEDFEARGLLYGDEILESELGGDELGGFMAAVEEFGLGDIEVVPVIRAISMSGGNIETEVYERFKRELIDGLLEAEHLDGI
;
A
#
# COMPACT_ATOMS: atom_id res chain seq x y z
N MET A 1 -59.08 12.94 -8.96
CA MET A 1 -58.47 12.06 -7.94
C MET A 1 -57.56 11.00 -8.56
N VAL A 2 -58.00 10.29 -9.61
CA VAL A 2 -57.25 9.20 -10.28
C VAL A 2 -55.87 9.62 -10.85
N LYS A 3 -55.75 10.81 -11.45
CA LYS A 3 -54.48 11.29 -12.03
C LYS A 3 -53.38 11.59 -10.99
N LYS A 4 -53.76 12.05 -9.78
CA LYS A 4 -52.80 12.30 -8.69
C LYS A 4 -52.33 10.99 -8.06
N LEU A 5 -53.20 9.97 -8.01
CA LEU A 5 -52.86 8.64 -7.50
C LEU A 5 -51.91 7.89 -8.46
N ALA A 6 -52.14 8.00 -9.78
CA ALA A 6 -51.26 7.42 -10.79
C ALA A 6 -49.87 8.07 -10.81
N LEU A 7 -49.78 9.39 -10.66
CA LEU A 7 -48.50 10.10 -10.58
C LEU A 7 -47.73 9.74 -9.29
N PHE A 8 -48.44 9.58 -8.17
CA PHE A 8 -47.83 9.17 -6.90
C PHE A 8 -47.31 7.73 -6.96
N MET A 9 -48.05 6.79 -7.56
CA MET A 9 -47.58 5.43 -7.80
C MET A 9 -46.39 5.39 -8.75
N PHE A 10 -46.36 6.23 -9.79
CA PHE A 10 -45.24 6.29 -10.74
C PHE A 10 -43.95 6.78 -10.06
N ILE A 11 -44.04 7.81 -9.21
CA ILE A 11 -42.91 8.31 -8.42
C ILE A 11 -42.43 7.25 -7.40
N LEU A 12 -43.34 6.55 -6.74
CA LEU A 12 -43.01 5.49 -5.79
C LEU A 12 -42.30 4.29 -6.47
N MET A 13 -42.74 3.95 -7.69
CA MET A 13 -42.16 2.88 -8.49
C MET A 13 -40.78 3.27 -9.03
N LEU A 14 -40.59 4.53 -9.45
CA LEU A 14 -39.28 5.06 -9.86
C LEU A 14 -38.26 5.04 -8.71
N ALA A 15 -38.69 5.38 -7.49
CA ALA A 15 -37.84 5.33 -6.28
C ALA A 15 -37.48 3.89 -5.88
N ALA A 16 -38.40 2.93 -6.07
CA ALA A 16 -38.12 1.51 -5.83
C ALA A 16 -37.12 0.91 -6.85
N LEU A 17 -37.12 1.41 -8.09
CA LEU A 17 -36.18 1.00 -9.14
C LEU A 17 -34.76 1.55 -8.94
N THR A 18 -34.59 2.67 -8.22
CA THR A 18 -33.25 3.21 -7.88
C THR A 18 -32.59 2.53 -6.66
N LEU A 19 -33.33 1.73 -5.90
CA LEU A 19 -32.84 1.03 -4.70
C LEU A 19 -32.40 -0.41 -4.97
N SER A 20 -32.63 -0.94 -6.18
CA SER A 20 -32.33 -2.34 -6.54
C SER A 20 -31.19 -2.47 -7.57
N GLY A 21 -30.41 -1.40 -7.72
CA GLY A 21 -29.49 -1.20 -8.84
C GLY A 21 -28.02 -1.06 -8.46
N CYS A 22 -27.56 -1.75 -7.42
CA CYS A 22 -26.15 -2.17 -7.26
C CYS A 22 -26.19 -3.40 -6.34
N ALA A 23 -25.73 -4.55 -6.81
CA ALA A 23 -25.42 -5.67 -5.95
C ALA A 23 -24.18 -5.27 -5.14
N GLN A 24 -24.39 -4.64 -3.98
CA GLN A 24 -23.40 -4.66 -2.91
C GLN A 24 -23.38 -6.12 -2.45
N SER A 25 -22.26 -6.83 -2.65
CA SER A 25 -22.03 -8.04 -1.88
C SER A 25 -21.85 -7.58 -0.43
N ASP A 26 -22.84 -7.82 0.41
CA ASP A 26 -22.82 -7.55 1.86
C ASP A 26 -21.81 -8.44 2.63
N ASP A 27 -20.79 -8.96 1.94
CA ASP A 27 -19.65 -9.60 2.60
C ASP A 27 -18.79 -8.47 3.18
N GLU A 28 -19.25 -7.91 4.29
CA GLU A 28 -18.38 -7.16 5.19
C GLU A 28 -17.17 -8.05 5.48
N PRO A 29 -15.94 -7.56 5.27
CA PRO A 29 -14.77 -8.35 5.61
C PRO A 29 -14.90 -8.72 7.10
N THR A 30 -14.81 -10.02 7.37
CA THR A 30 -14.88 -10.56 8.72
C THR A 30 -13.50 -11.10 9.06
N GLY A 31 -12.89 -10.51 10.08
CA GLY A 31 -11.58 -10.92 10.58
C GLY A 31 -11.54 -12.40 10.93
N THR A 32 -10.39 -13.04 10.72
CA THR A 32 -10.14 -14.44 11.11
C THR A 32 -10.05 -14.59 12.64
N GLY A 33 -9.90 -13.48 13.37
CA GLY A 33 -9.65 -13.45 14.81
C GLY A 33 -8.19 -13.69 15.19
N GLU A 34 -7.30 -13.85 14.20
CA GLU A 34 -5.84 -13.96 14.36
C GLU A 34 -5.17 -12.77 13.66
N THR A 35 -4.21 -12.13 14.34
CA THR A 35 -3.45 -11.03 13.76
C THR A 35 -2.44 -11.58 12.75
N GLN A 36 -2.53 -11.12 11.51
CA GLN A 36 -1.58 -11.43 10.45
C GLN A 36 -0.40 -10.45 10.50
N VAL A 37 0.82 -10.98 10.51
CA VAL A 37 2.04 -10.17 10.53
C VAL A 37 2.61 -10.07 9.10
N ILE A 38 2.59 -8.88 8.52
CA ILE A 38 3.02 -8.64 7.14
C ILE A 38 4.21 -7.69 7.14
N ALA A 39 5.35 -8.15 6.60
CA ALA A 39 6.51 -7.29 6.41
C ALA A 39 6.32 -6.37 5.20
N ILE A 40 6.85 -5.15 5.28
CA ILE A 40 6.87 -4.22 4.13
C ILE A 40 8.28 -3.73 3.84
N ALA A 41 8.58 -3.60 2.55
CA ALA A 41 9.78 -2.95 2.06
C ALA A 41 9.52 -2.27 0.71
N GLN A 42 10.26 -1.21 0.42
CA GLN A 42 10.15 -0.48 -0.85
C GLN A 42 11.54 -0.13 -1.36
N LEU A 43 11.90 -0.68 -2.53
CA LEU A 43 13.10 -0.29 -3.28
C LEU A 43 12.65 0.32 -4.61
N LYS A 44 12.85 1.61 -4.79
CA LYS A 44 12.35 2.35 -5.96
C LYS A 44 13.46 3.15 -6.63
N GLN A 45 13.94 2.62 -7.75
CA GLN A 45 14.88 3.30 -8.64
C GLN A 45 14.60 2.84 -10.07
N GLU A 46 14.54 3.80 -11.00
CA GLU A 46 14.40 3.51 -12.43
C GLU A 46 15.75 3.72 -13.13
N THR A 47 16.32 2.63 -13.67
CA THR A 47 17.66 2.64 -14.27
C THR A 47 17.66 3.06 -15.74
N ASN A 48 18.40 4.12 -16.05
CA ASN A 48 18.89 4.44 -17.38
C ASN A 48 20.28 3.82 -17.60
N VAL A 49 20.30 2.67 -18.28
CA VAL A 49 21.53 1.89 -18.53
C VAL A 49 22.59 2.61 -19.38
N PHE A 50 22.24 3.68 -20.09
CA PHE A 50 23.18 4.47 -20.89
C PHE A 50 23.83 5.63 -20.13
N SER A 51 23.33 5.94 -18.93
CA SER A 51 23.92 7.00 -18.11
C SER A 51 25.28 6.56 -17.56
N PRO A 52 26.34 7.37 -17.76
CA PRO A 52 27.64 7.10 -17.14
C PRO A 52 27.68 7.51 -15.66
N VAL A 53 26.69 8.28 -15.18
CA VAL A 53 26.58 8.71 -13.79
C VAL A 53 25.84 7.62 -13.01
N LYS A 54 26.53 7.05 -12.01
CA LYS A 54 25.97 6.03 -11.11
C LYS A 54 24.98 6.67 -10.13
N THR A 55 23.99 5.88 -9.70
CA THR A 55 23.15 6.23 -8.55
C THR A 55 23.85 5.76 -7.27
N THR A 56 24.18 6.69 -6.39
CA THR A 56 24.94 6.45 -5.15
C THR A 56 24.02 6.38 -3.94
N LEU A 57 24.59 6.14 -2.75
CA LEU A 57 23.82 6.13 -1.51
C LEU A 57 23.18 7.50 -1.23
N GLU A 58 23.92 8.58 -1.49
CA GLU A 58 23.47 9.96 -1.28
C GLU A 58 22.20 10.28 -2.09
N ASP A 59 22.03 9.67 -3.27
CA ASP A 59 20.81 9.85 -4.07
C ASP A 59 19.56 9.27 -3.39
N PHE A 60 19.73 8.19 -2.61
CA PHE A 60 18.64 7.61 -1.80
C PHE A 60 18.41 8.43 -0.53
N GLU A 61 19.47 8.81 0.18
CA GLU A 61 19.40 9.64 1.38
C GLU A 61 18.73 11.00 1.09
N ALA A 62 19.00 11.58 -0.09
CA ALA A 62 18.41 12.85 -0.51
C ALA A 62 16.90 12.79 -0.78
N ARG A 63 16.34 11.59 -1.06
CA ARG A 63 14.94 11.45 -1.49
C ARG A 63 14.07 10.71 -0.49
N GLY A 64 14.57 9.63 0.10
CA GLY A 64 13.84 8.80 1.05
C GLY A 64 14.55 7.48 1.29
N LEU A 65 15.48 7.48 2.24
CA LEU A 65 16.07 6.30 2.84
C LEU A 65 15.65 6.24 4.31
N LEU A 66 14.70 5.36 4.61
CA LEU A 66 14.07 5.20 5.93
C LEU A 66 14.12 3.74 6.36
N TYR A 67 14.21 3.50 7.66
CA TYR A 67 14.31 2.16 8.23
C TYR A 67 13.29 1.93 9.33
N GLY A 68 12.76 0.70 9.42
CA GLY A 68 11.86 0.31 10.50
C GLY A 68 10.70 1.30 10.67
N ASP A 69 10.42 1.65 11.92
CA ASP A 69 9.29 2.50 12.29
C ASP A 69 9.34 3.91 11.66
N GLU A 70 10.52 4.40 11.23
CA GLU A 70 10.64 5.66 10.48
C GLU A 70 9.79 5.67 9.20
N ILE A 71 9.55 4.48 8.62
CA ILE A 71 8.69 4.30 7.44
C ILE A 71 7.24 4.63 7.79
N LEU A 72 6.76 4.11 8.93
CA LEU A 72 5.37 4.29 9.39
C LEU A 72 5.13 5.70 9.94
N GLU A 73 6.16 6.34 10.50
CA GLU A 73 6.12 7.72 10.97
C GLU A 73 6.16 8.75 9.82
N SER A 74 6.56 8.34 8.62
CA SER A 74 6.66 9.23 7.46
C SER A 74 5.29 9.52 6.84
N GLU A 75 5.19 10.64 6.10
CA GLU A 75 4.01 10.95 5.30
C GLU A 75 3.91 9.98 4.11
N LEU A 76 3.28 8.82 4.34
CA LEU A 76 2.95 7.85 3.31
C LEU A 76 1.68 8.30 2.56
N GLY A 77 1.71 8.24 1.22
CA GLY A 77 0.56 8.64 0.40
C GLY A 77 0.90 8.87 -1.06
N GLY A 78 0.01 8.41 -1.94
CA GLY A 78 0.13 8.62 -3.39
C GLY A 78 1.19 7.74 -4.08
N ASP A 79 1.85 6.84 -3.35
CA ASP A 79 2.73 5.81 -3.87
C ASP A 79 2.23 4.40 -3.52
N GLU A 80 2.97 3.38 -3.94
CA GLU A 80 2.56 1.97 -3.79
C GLU A 80 2.43 1.57 -2.32
N LEU A 81 3.35 2.05 -1.46
CA LEU A 81 3.31 1.76 -0.03
C LEU A 81 2.17 2.51 0.66
N GLY A 82 1.92 3.76 0.30
CA GLY A 82 0.74 4.49 0.79
C GLY A 82 -0.57 3.82 0.39
N GLY A 83 -0.66 3.26 -0.81
CA GLY A 83 -1.81 2.46 -1.24
C GLY A 83 -1.98 1.17 -0.43
N PHE A 84 -0.89 0.49 -0.11
CA PHE A 84 -0.92 -0.67 0.78
C PHE A 84 -1.41 -0.30 2.17
N MET A 85 -0.87 0.77 2.77
CA MET A 85 -1.30 1.22 4.11
C MET A 85 -2.78 1.62 4.14
N ALA A 86 -3.27 2.30 3.10
CA ALA A 86 -4.69 2.62 2.96
C ALA A 86 -5.56 1.35 2.88
N ALA A 87 -5.09 0.32 2.19
CA ALA A 87 -5.79 -0.97 2.12
C ALA A 87 -5.76 -1.72 3.46
N VAL A 88 -4.67 -1.66 4.22
CA VAL A 88 -4.60 -2.20 5.58
C VAL A 88 -5.57 -1.48 6.50
N GLU A 89 -5.67 -0.15 6.42
CA GLU A 89 -6.64 0.62 7.19
C GLU A 89 -8.09 0.28 6.81
N GLU A 90 -8.39 0.18 5.51
CA GLU A 90 -9.75 -0.05 5.01
C GLU A 90 -10.22 -1.51 5.18
N PHE A 91 -9.36 -2.48 4.89
CA PHE A 91 -9.73 -3.90 4.81
C PHE A 91 -9.09 -4.77 5.89
N GLY A 92 -8.07 -4.27 6.60
CA GLY A 92 -7.34 -5.05 7.60
C GLY A 92 -8.08 -5.21 8.93
N LEU A 93 -9.10 -4.40 9.21
CA LEU A 93 -9.97 -4.51 10.40
C LEU A 93 -9.26 -4.48 11.76
N GLY A 94 -8.00 -4.02 11.79
CA GLY A 94 -7.15 -4.11 12.98
C GLY A 94 -6.50 -5.47 13.21
N ASP A 95 -6.68 -6.42 12.29
CA ASP A 95 -6.11 -7.77 12.32
C ASP A 95 -4.80 -7.87 11.51
N ILE A 96 -4.23 -6.76 11.04
CA ILE A 96 -2.94 -6.74 10.34
C ILE A 96 -1.93 -5.94 11.16
N GLU A 97 -0.85 -6.61 11.55
CA GLU A 97 0.36 -5.99 12.07
C GLU A 97 1.37 -5.81 10.92
N VAL A 98 1.86 -4.58 10.75
CA VAL A 98 2.81 -4.25 9.70
C VAL A 98 4.21 -4.17 10.29
N VAL A 99 5.16 -4.94 9.74
CA VAL A 99 6.57 -4.95 10.13
C VAL A 99 7.40 -4.20 9.08
N PRO A 100 7.75 -2.93 9.30
CA PRO A 100 8.54 -2.17 8.33
C PRO A 100 10.01 -2.59 8.34
N VAL A 101 10.61 -2.78 7.16
CA VAL A 101 12.02 -3.16 7.03
C VAL A 101 12.87 -2.00 6.49
N ILE A 102 12.72 -1.70 5.20
CA ILE A 102 13.49 -0.67 4.51
C ILE A 102 12.65 0.03 3.45
N ARG A 103 12.78 1.35 3.36
CA ARG A 103 12.28 2.16 2.25
C ARG A 103 13.43 2.96 1.65
N ALA A 104 13.86 2.58 0.45
CA ALA A 104 14.91 3.25 -0.30
C ALA A 104 14.37 3.70 -1.67
N ILE A 105 14.21 5.01 -1.82
CA ILE A 105 13.75 5.64 -3.07
C ILE A 105 14.82 6.62 -3.55
N SER A 106 15.13 6.58 -4.83
CA SER A 106 15.93 7.62 -5.50
C SER A 106 15.19 8.17 -6.71
N MET A 107 15.72 9.25 -7.30
CA MET A 107 15.33 9.66 -8.65
C MET A 107 15.79 8.61 -9.68
N SER A 108 15.17 8.64 -10.87
CA SER A 108 15.68 7.88 -12.01
C SER A 108 17.11 8.34 -12.33
N GLY A 109 17.99 7.37 -12.58
CA GLY A 109 19.42 7.63 -12.70
C GLY A 109 20.13 6.50 -13.45
N GLY A 110 21.47 6.50 -13.43
CA GLY A 110 22.22 5.39 -14.00
C GLY A 110 22.11 4.12 -13.17
N ASN A 111 22.99 3.17 -13.47
CA ASN A 111 23.10 1.95 -12.66
C ASN A 111 23.43 2.33 -11.21
N ILE A 112 22.79 1.65 -10.26
CA ILE A 112 23.12 1.75 -8.83
C ILE A 112 24.56 1.25 -8.62
N GLU A 113 25.28 1.85 -7.67
CA GLU A 113 26.55 1.31 -7.20
C GLU A 113 26.36 -0.09 -6.60
N THR A 114 27.26 -1.01 -6.90
CA THR A 114 27.12 -2.42 -6.49
C THR A 114 27.06 -2.53 -4.97
N GLU A 115 27.85 -1.72 -4.28
CA GLU A 115 27.95 -1.65 -2.83
C GLU A 115 26.64 -1.20 -2.19
N VAL A 116 25.95 -0.24 -2.80
CA VAL A 116 24.64 0.26 -2.35
C VAL A 116 23.56 -0.80 -2.56
N TYR A 117 23.54 -1.45 -3.72
CA TYR A 117 22.62 -2.56 -3.99
C TYR A 117 22.82 -3.71 -3.01
N GLU A 118 24.05 -4.17 -2.81
CA GLU A 118 24.35 -5.28 -1.88
C GLU A 118 24.06 -4.90 -0.43
N ARG A 119 24.20 -3.62 -0.06
CA ARG A 119 23.79 -3.11 1.24
C ARG A 119 22.28 -3.23 1.42
N PHE A 120 21.47 -2.66 0.53
CA PHE A 120 20.00 -2.70 0.67
C PHE A 120 19.44 -4.11 0.62
N LYS A 121 20.02 -4.97 -0.24
CA LYS A 121 19.66 -6.40 -0.28
C LYS A 121 19.94 -7.08 1.06
N ARG A 122 21.08 -6.80 1.68
CA ARG A 122 21.42 -7.34 3.00
C ARG A 122 20.48 -6.81 4.08
N GLU A 123 20.27 -5.51 4.16
CA GLU A 123 19.38 -4.88 5.14
C GLU A 123 17.94 -5.40 5.01
N LEU A 124 17.44 -5.60 3.79
CA LEU A 124 16.14 -6.23 3.55
C LEU A 124 16.10 -7.67 4.08
N ILE A 125 17.09 -8.49 3.74
CA ILE A 125 17.12 -9.90 4.17
C ILE A 125 17.27 -10.00 5.69
N ASP A 126 18.16 -9.22 6.28
CA ASP A 126 18.43 -9.23 7.72
C ASP A 126 17.17 -8.80 8.49
N GLY A 127 16.51 -7.72 8.09
CA GLY A 127 15.27 -7.28 8.74
C GLY A 127 14.11 -8.26 8.61
N LEU A 128 14.01 -8.99 7.49
CA LEU A 128 13.02 -10.08 7.36
C LEU A 128 13.35 -11.28 8.25
N LEU A 129 14.63 -11.58 8.49
CA LEU A 129 15.06 -12.69 9.35
C LEU A 129 15.01 -12.35 10.84
N GLU A 130 14.99 -11.07 11.20
CA GLU A 130 14.85 -10.60 12.59
C GLU A 130 13.41 -10.72 13.11
N ALA A 131 12.41 -10.77 12.22
CA ALA A 131 11.02 -10.97 12.59
C ALA A 131 10.82 -12.38 13.19
N GLU A 132 10.17 -12.46 14.36
CA GLU A 132 9.89 -13.75 15.02
C GLU A 132 8.96 -14.63 14.17
N HIS A 133 7.97 -14.00 13.53
CA HIS A 133 6.97 -14.64 12.68
C HIS A 133 6.50 -13.67 11.61
N LEU A 134 6.28 -14.18 10.39
CA LEU A 134 5.71 -13.44 9.26
C LEU A 134 4.71 -14.33 8.52
N ASP A 135 3.53 -13.78 8.25
CA ASP A 135 2.48 -14.39 7.43
C ASP A 135 2.54 -13.92 5.97
N GLY A 136 3.24 -12.82 5.71
CA GLY A 136 3.39 -12.24 4.38
C GLY A 136 4.53 -11.22 4.28
N ILE A 137 4.87 -10.90 3.03
CA ILE A 137 5.80 -9.83 2.61
C ILE A 137 5.18 -9.13 1.39
#